data_AF-A0A1V5UVX0-F1
#
_entry.id   AF-A0A1V5UVX0-F1
#
_cell.length_a   1.000
_cell.length_b   1.000
_cell.length_c   1.000
_cell.angle_alpha   90.00
_cell.angle_beta   90.00
_cell.angle_gamma   90.00
#
_symmetry.space_group_name_H-M   'P 1'
#
loop_
_entity.id
_entity.type
_entity.pdbx_description
1 polymer ?
#
loop_
_entity_poly.entity_id
_entity_poly.type
_entity_poly.pdbx_seq_one_letter_code
_entity_poly.pdbx_strand_id
1 'polypeptide(L)'
;MTKPSLNTILKLNFIIVITLAILNLVGTNLLATQGQQLNQIYAQTNQIRKENVALANDIAKESSLLALEAWADSRGFVKVDKPLALTTPAPVAYLSR
;
A
#
# COMPACT_ATOMS: atom_id res chain seq x y z
N MET A 1 1.31 41.80 -51.87
CA MET A 1 1.83 40.69 -51.02
C MET A 1 3.26 41.04 -50.63
N THR A 2 3.45 41.79 -49.54
CA THR A 2 4.77 42.29 -49.12
C THR A 2 5.52 41.19 -48.37
N LYS A 3 6.69 40.78 -48.90
CA LYS A 3 7.56 39.80 -48.22
C LYS A 3 8.00 40.36 -46.87
N PRO A 4 7.85 39.61 -45.76
CA PRO A 4 8.33 40.06 -44.46
C PRO A 4 9.86 40.22 -44.50
N SER A 5 10.36 41.29 -43.90
CA SER A 5 11.81 41.51 -43.80
C SER A 5 12.44 40.50 -42.85
N LEU A 6 13.71 40.16 -43.10
CA LEU A 6 14.49 39.20 -42.29
C LEU A 6 14.45 39.54 -40.79
N ASN A 7 14.52 40.84 -40.45
CA ASN A 7 14.46 41.32 -39.09
C ASN A 7 13.12 41.02 -38.40
N THR A 8 12.01 41.05 -39.14
CA THR A 8 10.69 40.70 -38.60
C THR A 8 10.60 39.21 -38.30
N ILE A 9 11.17 38.36 -39.17
CA ILE A 9 11.19 36.90 -38.98
C ILE A 9 12.07 36.52 -37.77
N LEU A 10 13.23 37.16 -37.62
CA LEU A 10 14.13 36.94 -36.48
C LEU A 10 13.49 37.36 -35.15
N LYS A 11 12.84 38.52 -35.11
CA LYS A 11 12.10 38.97 -33.92
C LYS A 11 10.97 38.02 -33.55
N LEU A 12 10.21 37.54 -34.52
CA LEU A 12 9.13 36.58 -34.29
C LEU A 12 9.66 35.27 -33.72
N ASN A 13 10.73 34.71 -34.32
CA ASN A 13 11.36 33.49 -33.80
C ASN A 13 11.87 33.66 -32.37
N PHE A 14 12.48 34.80 -32.07
CA PHE A 14 12.97 35.08 -30.73
C PHE A 14 11.84 35.11 -29.69
N ILE A 15 10.71 35.73 -30.02
CA ILE A 15 9.51 35.74 -29.16
C ILE A 15 8.96 34.32 -28.97
N ILE A 16 8.90 33.53 -30.03
CA ILE A 16 8.43 32.15 -29.98
C ILE A 16 9.33 31.32 -29.05
N VAL A 17 10.65 31.41 -29.19
CA VAL A 17 11.62 30.68 -28.36
C VAL A 17 11.48 31.06 -26.89
N ILE A 18 11.37 32.35 -26.57
CA ILE A 18 11.18 32.79 -25.18
C ILE A 18 9.86 32.28 -24.63
N THR A 19 8.78 32.35 -25.40
CA THR A 19 7.46 31.88 -24.97
C THR A 19 7.48 30.37 -24.69
N LEU A 20 8.11 29.58 -25.57
CA LEU A 20 8.29 28.14 -25.35
C LEU A 20 9.13 27.85 -24.11
N ALA A 21 10.21 28.61 -23.87
CA ALA A 21 11.06 28.42 -22.71
C ALA A 21 10.30 28.66 -21.40
N ILE A 22 9.50 29.74 -21.34
CA ILE A 22 8.66 30.06 -20.18
C ILE A 22 7.60 28.97 -19.96
N LEU A 23 6.89 28.57 -21.01
CA LEU A 23 5.88 27.50 -20.95
C LEU A 23 6.49 26.18 -20.46
N ASN A 24 7.67 25.82 -20.96
CA ASN A 24 8.34 24.59 -20.58
C ASN A 24 8.78 24.62 -19.10
N LEU A 25 9.31 25.75 -18.64
CA LEU A 25 9.71 25.93 -17.25
C LEU A 25 8.50 25.83 -16.29
N VAL A 26 7.43 26.56 -16.58
CA VAL A 26 6.21 26.56 -15.75
C VAL A 26 5.52 25.20 -15.82
N GLY A 27 5.37 24.64 -17.02
CA GLY A 27 4.76 23.33 -17.24
C GLY A 27 5.51 22.24 -16.49
N THR A 28 6.83 22.15 -16.65
CA THR A 28 7.64 21.13 -15.98
C THR A 28 7.56 21.25 -14.46
N ASN A 29 7.63 22.47 -13.90
CA ASN A 29 7.52 22.66 -12.45
C ASN A 29 6.14 22.27 -11.91
N LEU A 30 5.07 22.61 -12.64
CA LEU A 30 3.71 22.25 -12.28
C LEU A 30 3.52 20.72 -12.34
N LEU A 31 3.94 20.08 -13.43
CA LEU A 31 3.85 18.62 -13.61
C LEU A 31 4.70 17.88 -12.56
N ALA A 32 5.89 18.38 -12.22
CA ALA A 32 6.72 17.77 -11.19
C ALA A 32 6.03 17.80 -9.82
N THR A 33 5.43 18.94 -9.47
CA THR A 33 4.72 19.10 -8.20
C THR A 33 3.47 18.23 -8.13
N GLN A 34 2.64 18.26 -9.19
CA GLN A 34 1.43 17.45 -9.26
C GLN A 34 1.75 15.96 -9.31
N GLY A 35 2.81 15.55 -10.04
CA GLY A 35 3.26 14.17 -10.10
C GLY A 35 3.72 13.64 -8.74
N GLN A 36 4.42 14.45 -7.95
CA GLN A 36 4.78 14.07 -6.58
C GLN A 36 3.55 13.91 -5.68
N GLN A 37 2.63 14.87 -5.70
CA GLN A 37 1.38 14.78 -4.93
C GLN A 37 0.54 13.57 -5.34
N LEU A 38 0.42 13.31 -6.64
CA LEU A 38 -0.30 12.17 -7.17
C LEU A 38 0.34 10.85 -6.71
N ASN A 39 1.67 10.74 -6.77
CA ASN A 39 2.38 9.56 -6.27
C ASN A 39 2.17 9.34 -4.76
N GLN A 40 2.14 10.39 -3.95
CA GLN A 40 1.84 10.29 -2.53
C GLN A 40 0.42 9.77 -2.29
N ILE A 41 -0.56 10.30 -3.01
CA ILE A 41 -1.96 9.84 -2.93
C ILE A 41 -2.08 8.36 -3.36
N TYR A 42 -1.40 7.96 -4.45
CA TYR A 42 -1.37 6.56 -4.88
C TYR A 42 -0.72 5.64 -3.85
N ALA A 43 0.36 6.07 -3.21
CA ALA A 43 1.03 5.30 -2.17
C ALA A 43 0.11 5.09 -0.96
N GLN A 44 -0.54 6.16 -0.48
CA GLN A 44 -1.50 6.09 0.63
C GLN A 44 -2.71 5.22 0.28
N THR A 45 -3.27 5.37 -0.92
CA THR A 45 -4.39 4.56 -1.38
C THR A 45 -4.02 3.08 -1.43
N ASN A 46 -2.82 2.75 -1.92
CA ASN A 46 -2.33 1.38 -1.94
C ASN A 46 -2.07 0.81 -0.55
N GLN A 47 -1.60 1.63 0.39
CA GLN A 47 -1.43 1.22 1.77
C GLN A 47 -2.79 0.88 2.41
N ILE A 48 -3.76 1.80 2.34
CA ILE A 48 -5.11 1.58 2.88
C ILE A 48 -5.77 0.36 2.25
N ARG A 49 -5.60 0.16 0.93
CA ARG A 49 -6.12 -1.03 0.25
C ARG A 49 -5.52 -2.32 0.79
N LYS A 50 -4.22 -2.34 1.08
CA LYS A 50 -3.55 -3.51 1.68
C LYS A 50 -4.05 -3.76 3.10
N GLU A 51 -4.20 -2.72 3.91
CA GLU A 51 -4.74 -2.81 5.27
C GLU A 51 -6.17 -3.36 5.26
N ASN A 52 -7.04 -2.88 4.36
CA ASN A 52 -8.39 -3.41 4.21
C ASN A 52 -8.42 -4.90 3.82
N VAL A 53 -7.51 -5.34 2.94
CA VAL A 53 -7.42 -6.77 2.57
C VAL A 53 -6.95 -7.61 3.75
N ALA A 54 -5.99 -7.13 4.54
CA ALA A 54 -5.54 -7.82 5.75
C ALA A 54 -6.67 -7.95 6.78
N LEU A 55 -7.36 -6.84 7.06
CA LEU A 55 -8.50 -6.81 7.98
C LEU A 55 -9.63 -7.73 7.51
N ALA A 56 -9.95 -7.75 6.21
CA ALA A 56 -10.95 -8.64 5.67
C ALA A 56 -10.58 -10.13 5.86
N ASN A 57 -9.30 -10.48 5.69
CA ASN A 57 -8.82 -11.83 5.95
C ASN A 57 -8.89 -12.20 7.43
N ASP A 58 -8.53 -11.28 8.32
CA ASP A 58 -8.61 -11.50 9.77
C ASP A 58 -10.06 -11.70 10.22
N ILE A 59 -10.99 -10.88 9.72
CA ILE A 59 -12.42 -11.05 9.96
C ILE A 59 -12.92 -12.40 9.44
N ALA A 60 -12.50 -12.82 8.24
CA ALA A 60 -12.89 -14.12 7.70
C ALA A 60 -12.36 -15.28 8.54
N LYS A 61 -11.11 -15.16 9.04
CA LYS A 61 -10.50 -16.13 9.93
C LYS A 61 -11.24 -16.21 11.27
N GLU A 62 -11.51 -15.08 11.92
CA GLU A 62 -12.28 -15.06 13.17
C GLU A 62 -13.69 -15.61 12.97
N SER A 63 -14.36 -15.24 11.89
CA SER A 63 -15.69 -15.76 11.54
C SER A 63 -15.66 -17.28 11.34
N SER A 64 -14.60 -17.82 10.73
CA SER A 64 -14.43 -19.27 10.57
C SER A 64 -14.22 -19.98 11.91
N LEU A 65 -13.52 -19.35 12.86
CA LEU A 65 -13.33 -19.88 14.21
C LEU A 65 -14.65 -19.88 14.99
N LEU A 66 -15.45 -18.82 14.88
CA LEU A 66 -16.77 -18.76 15.49
C LEU A 66 -17.71 -19.83 14.92
N ALA A 67 -17.68 -20.04 13.60
CA ALA A 67 -18.45 -21.10 12.95
C ALA A 67 -18.01 -22.50 13.44
N LEU A 68 -16.70 -22.69 13.67
CA LEU A 68 -16.16 -23.94 14.22
C LEU A 68 -16.58 -24.16 15.67
N GLU A 69 -16.57 -23.12 16.51
CA GLU A 69 -17.05 -23.18 17.91
C GLU A 69 -18.53 -23.57 17.93
N ALA A 70 -19.38 -22.92 17.12
CA ALA A 70 -20.80 -23.26 17.01
C ALA A 70 -21.02 -24.70 16.51
N TRP A 71 -20.22 -25.18 15.56
CA TRP A 71 -20.28 -26.56 15.10
C TRP A 71 -19.86 -27.55 16.20
N ALA A 72 -18.80 -27.24 16.95
CA ALA A 72 -18.32 -28.07 18.05
C ALA A 72 -19.37 -28.17 19.18
N ASP A 73 -19.99 -27.05 19.54
CA ASP A 73 -21.09 -26.99 20.51
C ASP A 73 -22.28 -27.84 20.05
N SER A 74 -22.66 -27.75 18.77
CA SER A 74 -23.77 -28.56 18.20
C SER A 74 -23.52 -30.07 18.25
N ARG A 75 -22.25 -30.48 18.33
CA ARG A 75 -21.81 -31.88 18.41
C ARG A 75 -21.56 -32.31 19.86
N GLY A 76 -21.78 -31.43 20.84
CA GLY A 76 -21.59 -31.71 22.26
C GLY A 76 -20.14 -31.70 22.73
N PHE A 77 -19.22 -31.12 21.94
CA PHE A 77 -17.86 -30.88 22.44
C PHE A 77 -17.90 -29.77 23.49
N VAL A 78 -17.12 -29.92 24.55
CA VAL A 78 -17.02 -28.95 25.65
C VAL A 78 -15.62 -28.36 25.69
N LYS A 79 -15.55 -27.05 25.93
CA LYS A 79 -14.28 -26.31 26.07
C LYS A 79 -13.51 -26.83 27.28
N VAL A 80 -12.26 -27.22 27.09
CA VAL A 80 -11.40 -27.72 28.17
C VAL A 80 -10.75 -26.52 28.87
N ASP A 81 -11.34 -26.04 29.96
CA ASP A 81 -10.85 -24.86 30.70
C ASP A 81 -9.51 -25.10 31.44
N LYS A 82 -9.15 -26.37 31.66
CA LYS A 82 -7.86 -26.77 32.25
C LYS A 82 -7.35 -28.02 31.57
N PRO A 83 -6.33 -27.94 30.69
CA PRO A 83 -5.69 -29.14 30.17
C PRO A 83 -5.08 -29.89 31.35
N LEU A 84 -5.51 -31.15 31.55
CA LEU A 84 -4.83 -32.06 32.46
C LEU A 84 -3.42 -32.29 31.90
N ALA A 85 -2.45 -31.56 32.44
CA ALA A 85 -1.06 -31.83 32.19
C ALA A 85 -0.76 -33.21 32.79
N LEU A 86 -0.67 -34.23 31.92
CA LEU A 86 -0.06 -35.50 32.28
C LEU A 86 1.43 -35.22 32.49
N THR A 87 1.79 -34.75 33.68
CA THR A 87 3.19 -34.65 34.11
C THR A 87 3.69 -36.08 34.29
N THR A 88 4.12 -36.73 33.22
CA THR A 88 5.09 -37.81 33.35
C THR A 88 6.38 -37.14 33.82
N PRO A 89 6.90 -37.45 35.03
CA PRO A 89 8.18 -36.90 35.43
C PRO A 89 9.22 -37.35 34.42
N ALA A 90 9.91 -36.39 33.79
CA ALA A 90 10.99 -36.66 32.85
C ALA A 90 12.02 -37.57 33.54
N PRO A 91 12.51 -38.65 32.89
CA PRO A 91 13.57 -39.44 33.47
C PRO A 91 14.82 -38.57 33.57
N VAL A 92 15.21 -38.21 34.79
CA VAL A 92 16.49 -37.56 35.07
C VAL A 92 17.60 -38.55 34.73
N ALA A 93 18.29 -38.32 33.62
CA ALA A 93 19.55 -39.01 33.32
C ALA A 93 20.60 -38.50 34.31
N TYR A 94 20.95 -39.32 35.31
CA TYR A 94 22.10 -39.07 36.16
C TYR A 94 23.36 -39.22 35.31
N LEU A 95 24.04 -38.11 35.04
CA LEU A 95 25.46 -38.13 34.66
C LEU A 95 26.27 -38.50 35.89
N SER A 96 26.55 -39.79 36.08
CA SER A 96 27.59 -40.24 37.00
C SER A 96 28.96 -39.99 36.36
N ARG A 97 29.79 -39.28 37.12
CA ARG A 97 31.20 -38.94 36.92
C ARG A 97 32.07 -40.03 36.31
#